data_AF-A0A381I4Y2-F1
#
_entry.id   AF-A0A381I4Y2-F1
#
_cell.length_a   1.000
_cell.length_b   1.000
_cell.length_c   1.000
_cell.angle_alpha   90.00
_cell.angle_beta   90.00
_cell.angle_gamma   90.00
#
_symmetry.space_group_name_H-M   'P 1'
#
loop_
_entity.id
_entity.type
_entity.pdbx_description
1 polymer ?
#
loop_
_entity_poly.entity_id
_entity_poly.type
_entity_poly.pdbx_seq_one_letter_code
_entity_poly.pdbx_strand_id
1 'polypeptide(L)'
;MLGTLIGLIQMLADLTSPDLIASGMGKALITTFYGSLLANIALNPIAYNIDEKTEKEIYVKEMMLEGIISIQSGESSIVVEERLATYLSNNEKLEIMKSNKNTERAMSNGA
;
A
#
# COMPACT_ATOMS: atom_id res chain seq x y z
N MET A 1 14.36 7.54 19.04
CA MET A 1 15.72 8.10 19.22
C MET A 1 15.71 9.45 19.96
N LEU A 2 14.71 10.32 19.81
CA LEU A 2 14.70 11.59 20.54
C LEU A 2 14.61 11.41 22.07
N GLY A 3 13.74 10.50 22.54
CA GLY A 3 13.59 10.20 23.97
C GLY A 3 14.83 9.58 24.62
N THR A 4 15.63 8.82 23.87
CA THR A 4 16.90 8.27 24.39
C THR A 4 17.93 9.37 24.58
N LEU A 5 17.97 10.36 23.68
CA LEU A 5 18.83 11.53 23.84
C LEU A 5 18.43 12.35 25.09
N ILE A 6 17.13 12.56 25.32
CA ILE A 6 16.65 13.27 26.51
C ILE A 6 17.03 12.52 27.80
N GLY A 7 16.88 11.20 27.83
CA GLY A 7 17.29 10.39 28.98
C GLY A 7 18.80 10.43 29.23
N LEU A 8 19.61 10.36 28.16
CA LEU A 8 21.06 10.48 28.26
C LEU A 8 21.51 11.87 28.75
N ILE A 9 20.87 12.95 28.28
CA ILE A 9 21.16 14.32 28.77
C ILE A 9 20.92 14.40 30.28
N GLN A 10 19.83 13.80 30.77
CA GLN A 10 19.53 13.80 32.20
C GLN A 10 20.50 12.95 33.02
N MET A 11 20.99 11.83 32.48
CA MET A 11 21.99 10.99 33.15
C MET A 11 23.36 11.65 33.19
N LEU A 12 23.74 12.42 32.16
CA LEU A 12 25.01 13.14 32.10
C LEU A 12 25.00 14.45 32.90
N ALA A 13 23.82 14.97 33.25
CA ALA A 13 23.68 16.19 34.06
C ALA A 13 24.17 16.00 35.51
N ASP A 14 23.98 14.81 36.08
CA ASP A 14 24.50 14.44 37.40
C ASP A 14 24.77 12.93 37.45
N LEU A 15 26.06 12.57 37.34
CA LEU A 15 26.54 11.19 37.38
C LEU A 15 26.79 10.66 38.80
N THR A 16 26.67 11.52 39.80
CA THR A 16 26.99 11.20 41.19
C THR A 16 25.80 10.61 41.96
N SER A 17 24.58 10.82 41.46
CA SER A 17 23.34 10.38 42.11
C SER A 17 22.73 9.16 41.39
N PRO A 18 22.78 7.94 41.98
CA PRO A 18 22.24 6.72 41.37
C PRO A 18 20.75 6.80 41.00
N ASP A 19 19.95 7.54 41.78
CA ASP A 19 18.52 7.72 41.55
C ASP A 19 18.22 8.48 40.23
N LEU A 20 19.04 9.48 39.89
CA LEU A 20 18.89 10.25 38.65
C LEU A 20 19.27 9.42 37.43
N ILE A 21 20.29 8.58 37.56
CA ILE A 21 20.71 7.63 36.52
C ILE A 21 19.58 6.63 36.24
N ALA A 22 18.99 6.06 37.29
CA ALA A 22 17.88 5.12 37.16
C ALA A 22 16.64 5.76 36.51
N SER A 23 16.27 6.98 36.92
CA SER A 23 15.14 7.72 36.34
C SER A 23 15.37 8.08 34.86
N GLY A 24 16.57 8.56 34.52
CA GLY A 24 16.95 8.92 33.14
C GLY A 24 16.95 7.71 32.19
N MET A 25 17.52 6.59 32.63
CA MET A 25 17.52 5.33 31.87
C MET A 25 16.11 4.78 31.67
N GLY A 26 15.28 4.79 32.72
CA GLY A 26 13.90 4.33 32.63
C GLY A 26 13.09 5.09 31.57
N LYS A 27 13.21 6.42 31.54
CA LYS A 27 12.54 7.25 30.53
C LYS A 27 13.04 6.97 29.11
N ALA A 28 14.35 6.77 28.92
CA ALA A 28 14.92 6.43 27.62
C ALA A 28 14.38 5.11 27.06
N LEU A 29 14.27 4.09 27.91
CA LEU A 29 13.79 2.76 27.53
C LEU A 29 12.29 2.76 27.24
N ILE A 30 11.48 3.35 28.11
CA ILE A 30 10.02 3.42 27.94
C ILE A 30 9.66 4.18 26.65
N THR A 31 10.34 5.29 26.38
CA THR A 31 10.08 6.07 25.16
C THR A 31 10.44 5.29 23.90
N THR A 32 11.53 4.51 23.93
CA THR A 32 11.93 3.65 22.81
C THR A 32 10.96 2.49 22.62
N PHE A 33 10.49 1.89 23.71
CA PHE A 33 9.51 0.83 23.68
C PHE A 33 8.20 1.31 23.06
N TYR A 34 7.61 2.40 23.55
CA TYR A 34 6.36 2.92 22.99
C TYR A 34 6.51 3.39 21.54
N GLY A 35 7.64 4.02 21.19
CA GLY A 35 7.91 4.43 19.81
C GLY A 35 7.99 3.25 18.85
N SER A 36 8.77 2.21 19.20
CA SER A 36 8.90 0.99 18.38
C SER A 36 7.58 0.22 18.31
N LEU A 37 6.85 0.13 19.42
CA LEU A 37 5.57 -0.55 19.48
C LEU A 37 4.55 0.11 18.55
N LEU A 38 4.41 1.43 18.64
CA LEU A 38 3.43 2.18 17.85
C LEU A 38 3.81 2.21 16.36
N ALA A 39 5.11 2.33 16.04
CA ALA A 39 5.60 2.26 14.67
C ALA A 39 5.26 0.92 14.01
N ASN A 40 5.61 -0.20 14.66
CA ASN A 40 5.48 -1.52 14.05
C ASN A 40 4.05 -2.08 14.08
N ILE A 41 3.25 -1.76 15.10
CA ILE A 41 1.89 -2.29 15.24
C ILE A 41 0.85 -1.43 14.53
N ALA A 42 0.99 -0.10 14.54
CA ALA A 42 -0.05 0.79 14.03
C ALA A 42 0.38 1.51 12.76
N LEU A 43 1.45 2.31 12.82
CA LEU A 43 1.77 3.23 11.72
C LEU A 43 2.25 2.53 10.46
N ASN A 44 3.17 1.58 10.58
CA ASN A 44 3.70 0.85 9.43
C ASN A 44 2.63 0.05 8.66
N PRO A 45 1.75 -0.75 9.31
CA PRO A 45 0.70 -1.44 8.56
C PRO A 45 -0.34 -0.50 7.97
N ILE A 46 -0.62 0.65 8.61
CA ILE A 46 -1.49 1.68 8.02
C ILE A 46 -0.85 2.25 6.75
N ALA A 47 0.44 2.60 6.80
CA ALA A 47 1.17 3.10 5.64
C ALA A 47 1.16 2.08 4.49
N TYR A 48 1.50 0.82 4.78
CA TYR A 48 1.49 -0.25 3.78
C TYR A 48 0.11 -0.43 3.11
N ASN A 49 -0.98 -0.38 3.89
CA ASN A 49 -2.33 -0.48 3.33
C ASN A 49 -2.69 0.69 2.40
N ILE A 50 -2.20 1.89 2.69
CA ILE A 50 -2.44 3.07 1.85
C ILE A 50 -1.61 2.99 0.57
N ASP A 51 -0.36 2.58 0.68
CA ASP A 51 0.53 2.40 -0.46
C ASP A 51 -0.01 1.32 -1.41
N GLU A 52 -0.46 0.16 -0.88
CA GLU A 52 -1.06 -0.90 -1.71
C GLU A 52 -2.32 -0.42 -2.46
N LYS A 53 -3.16 0.39 -1.83
CA LYS A 53 -4.34 0.99 -2.49
C LYS A 53 -3.92 2.00 -3.56
N THR A 54 -2.90 2.77 -3.27
CA THR A 54 -2.36 3.79 -4.18
C THR A 54 -1.75 3.14 -5.41
N GLU A 55 -0.99 2.06 -5.26
CA GLU A 55 -0.44 1.28 -6.37
C GLU A 55 -1.55 0.72 -7.27
N LYS A 56 -2.63 0.18 -6.69
CA LYS A 56 -3.80 -0.27 -7.45
C LYS A 56 -4.46 0.87 -8.23
N GLU A 57 -4.62 2.03 -7.61
CA GLU A 57 -5.17 3.20 -8.30
C GLU A 57 -4.29 3.69 -9.44
N ILE A 58 -2.97 3.74 -9.23
CA ILE A 58 -2.00 4.13 -10.25
C ILE A 58 -2.10 3.17 -11.43
N TYR A 59 -2.13 1.86 -11.17
CA TYR A 59 -2.24 0.83 -12.20
C TYR A 59 -3.50 1.00 -13.08
N VAL A 60 -4.65 1.28 -12.46
CA VAL A 60 -5.89 1.55 -13.21
C VAL A 60 -5.77 2.83 -14.03
N LYS A 61 -5.18 3.89 -13.46
CA LYS A 61 -4.98 5.16 -14.18
C LYS A 61 -3.99 5.01 -15.34
N GLU A 62 -2.97 4.18 -15.21
CA GLU A 62 -2.04 3.83 -16.29
C GLU A 62 -2.76 3.10 -17.43
N MET A 63 -3.59 2.10 -17.12
CA MET A 63 -4.43 1.40 -18.10
C MET A 63 -5.33 2.39 -18.85
N MET A 64 -5.99 3.30 -18.13
CA MET A 64 -6.85 4.33 -18.74
C MET A 64 -6.04 5.28 -19.64
N LEU A 65 -4.86 5.70 -19.19
CA LEU A 65 -3.98 6.59 -19.94
C LEU A 65 -3.55 5.95 -21.27
N GLU A 66 -3.11 4.69 -21.24
CA GLU A 66 -2.73 3.96 -22.45
C GLU A 66 -3.91 3.84 -23.42
N GLY A 67 -5.11 3.53 -22.91
CA GLY A 67 -6.33 3.50 -23.73
C GLY A 67 -6.63 4.84 -24.42
N ILE A 68 -6.47 5.96 -23.70
CA ILE A 68 -6.67 7.30 -24.26
C ILE A 68 -5.62 7.61 -25.33
N ILE A 69 -4.36 7.26 -25.10
CA ILE A 69 -3.25 7.47 -26.05
C ILE A 69 -3.47 6.63 -27.32
N SER A 70 -3.88 5.38 -27.20
CA SER A 70 -4.17 4.52 -28.36
C SER A 70 -5.35 5.03 -29.19
N ILE A 71 -6.40 5.55 -28.55
CA ILE A 71 -7.53 6.19 -29.23
C ILE A 71 -7.07 7.46 -29.95
N GLN A 72 -6.27 8.31 -29.30
CA GLN A 72 -5.73 9.53 -29.91
C GLN A 72 -4.85 9.22 -31.12
N SER A 73 -4.07 8.14 -31.04
CA SER A 73 -3.17 7.70 -32.11
C SER A 73 -3.91 7.05 -33.29
N GLY A 74 -5.23 6.82 -33.17
CA GLY A 74 -6.04 6.20 -34.20
C GLY A 74 -5.78 4.70 -34.38
N GLU A 75 -5.32 4.00 -33.34
CA GLU A 75 -5.14 2.55 -33.39
C GLU A 75 -6.50 1.83 -33.57
N SER A 76 -6.50 0.69 -34.26
CA SER A 76 -7.71 -0.13 -34.43
C SER A 76 -8.20 -0.63 -33.06
N SER A 77 -9.52 -0.65 -32.86
CA SER A 77 -10.15 -1.07 -31.59
C SER A 77 -9.72 -2.46 -31.12
N ILE A 78 -9.40 -3.37 -32.05
CA ILE A 78 -8.87 -4.71 -31.74
C ILE A 78 -7.49 -4.62 -31.09
N VAL A 79 -6.61 -3.75 -31.60
CA VAL A 79 -5.26 -3.55 -31.07
C VAL A 79 -5.32 -2.90 -29.68
N VAL A 80 -6.23 -1.94 -29.50
CA VAL A 80 -6.47 -1.30 -28.20
C VAL A 80 -6.96 -2.34 -27.19
N GLU A 81 -7.89 -3.21 -27.59
CA GLU A 81 -8.40 -4.30 -26.74
C GLU A 81 -7.29 -5.28 -26.35
N GLU A 82 -6.45 -5.70 -27.29
CA GLU A 82 -5.32 -6.60 -27.01
C GLU A 82 -4.30 -5.96 -26.05
N ARG A 83 -4.00 -4.67 -26.20
CA ARG A 83 -3.12 -3.93 -25.27
C ARG A 83 -3.75 -3.80 -23.89
N LEU A 84 -5.00 -3.39 -23.78
CA LEU A 84 -5.68 -3.28 -22.48
C LEU A 84 -5.85 -4.66 -21.82
N ALA A 85 -5.98 -5.72 -22.61
CA ALA A 85 -6.02 -7.08 -22.10
C ALA A 85 -4.72 -7.52 -21.41
N THR A 86 -3.57 -6.87 -21.64
CA THR A 86 -2.35 -7.19 -20.89
C THR A 86 -2.40 -6.69 -19.45
N TYR A 87 -3.22 -5.67 -19.15
CA TYR A 87 -3.37 -5.14 -17.80
C TYR A 87 -4.29 -5.98 -16.91
N LEU A 88 -5.08 -6.90 -17.48
CA LEU A 88 -5.96 -7.79 -16.71
C LEU A 88 -5.17 -8.99 -16.18
N SER A 89 -5.35 -9.30 -14.90
CA SER A 89 -4.84 -10.54 -14.30
C SER A 89 -5.54 -11.76 -14.92
N ASN A 90 -4.90 -12.92 -14.85
CA ASN A 90 -5.47 -14.17 -15.38
C ASN A 90 -6.83 -14.51 -14.76
N ASN A 91 -7.06 -14.15 -13.50
CA ASN A 91 -8.34 -14.35 -12.82
C ASN A 91 -9.42 -13.42 -13.39
N GLU A 92 -9.12 -12.15 -13.63
CA GLU A 92 -10.06 -11.20 -14.23
C GLU A 92 -10.41 -11.59 -15.68
N LYS A 93 -9.42 -12.07 -16.46
CA LYS A 93 -9.66 -12.64 -17.80
C LYS A 93 -10.64 -13.82 -17.77
N LEU A 94 -10.48 -14.71 -16.80
CA LEU A 94 -11.37 -15.85 -16.61
C LEU A 94 -12.80 -15.41 -16.25
N GLU A 95 -12.95 -14.33 -15.47
CA GLU A 95 -14.28 -13.79 -15.14
C GLU A 95 -14.98 -13.16 -16.36
N ILE A 96 -14.25 -12.41 -17.18
CA ILE A 96 -14.80 -11.84 -18.43
C ILE A 96 -15.26 -12.97 -19.37
N MET A 97 -14.45 -14.04 -19.51
CA MET A 97 -14.81 -15.21 -20.30
C MET A 97 -16.05 -15.95 -19.77
N LYS A 98 -16.22 -16.04 -18.44
CA LYS A 98 -17.41 -16.66 -17.82
C LYS A 98 -18.65 -15.79 -18.03
N SER A 99 -18.52 -14.47 -17.91
CA SER A 99 -19.61 -13.52 -18.15
C SER A 99 -20.13 -13.60 -19.59
N ASN A 100 -19.20 -13.67 -20.57
CA ASN A 100 -19.57 -13.82 -21.97
C ASN A 100 -20.33 -15.13 -22.24
N LYS A 101 -19.85 -16.26 -21.70
CA LYS A 101 -20.55 -17.56 -21.84
C LYS A 101 -21.94 -17.58 -21.19
N ASN A 102 -22.13 -16.87 -20.07
CA ASN A 102 -23.44 -16.78 -19.42
C ASN A 102 -24.40 -15.91 -20.21
N THR A 103 -23.90 -14.82 -20.81
CA THR A 103 -24.70 -13.94 -21.67
C THR A 103 -25.14 -14.68 -22.94
N GLU A 104 -24.24 -15.44 -23.58
CA GLU A 104 -24.56 -16.31 -24.71
C GLU A 104 -25.59 -17.40 -24.37
N ARG A 105 -25.47 -18.02 -23.19
CA ARG A 105 -26.46 -19.01 -22.69
C ARG A 105 -27.82 -18.39 -22.39
N ALA A 106 -27.86 -17.17 -21.87
CA ALA A 106 -29.11 -16.45 -21.63
C ALA A 106 -29.82 -16.08 -22.95
N MET A 107 -29.06 -15.73 -23.99
CA MET A 107 -29.59 -15.46 -25.32
C MET A 107 -30.04 -16.74 -26.06
N SER A 108 -29.38 -17.88 -25.81
CA SER A 108 -29.73 -19.18 -26.40
C SER A 108 -31.00 -19.83 -25.81
N ASN A 109 -31.37 -19.48 -24.57
CA ASN A 109 -32.52 -20.07 -23.88
C ASN A 109 -33.79 -19.21 -23.96
N GLY A 110 -33.72 -18.04 -24.61
CA GLY A 110 -34.82 -17.10 -24.82
C GLY A 110 -35.41 -17.10 -26.24
N ALA A 111 -35.05 -18.09 -27.08
CA ALA A 111 -35.54 -18.28 -28.44
C ALA A 111 -36.34 -19.59 -28.56
#